data_AF-A0AAV2H7E8-F1
#
_entry.id   AF-A0AAV2H7E8-F1
#
_cell.length_a   1.000
_cell.length_b   1.000
_cell.length_c   1.000
_cell.angle_alpha   90.00
_cell.angle_beta   90.00
_cell.angle_gamma   90.00
#
_symmetry.space_group_name_H-M   'P 1'
#
loop_
_entity.id
_entity.type
_entity.pdbx_description
1 polymer ?
#
loop_
_entity_poly.entity_id
_entity_poly.type
_entity_poly.pdbx_seq_one_letter_code
_entity_poly.pdbx_strand_id
1 'polypeptide(L)'
;EFGPLEDFLNVFSELEFLISNKAKVDLESFIGQSHPFDELVEKFNYYQNLANHVMCDISRSSTVGMFEVNSERILDTLHERTQWICDVLVDQMLEDHLEANKAICVRYKEMSHTALTIPTNTNEYMALEAFMKKVKHEMLAEFNKELLQCNKRLVFLSDYCTFAPTTIRLNSEPFQWHQKVESILEENALIMAEKLKEL
;
A
#
# COMPACT_ATOMS: atom_id res chain seq x y z
N GLU A 1 40.09 21.56 -23.20
CA GLU A 1 38.75 21.20 -22.69
C GLU A 1 37.78 22.32 -23.06
N PHE A 2 36.58 21.97 -23.50
CA PHE A 2 35.59 22.93 -24.00
C PHE A 2 34.57 23.21 -22.90
N GLY A 3 34.90 24.19 -22.04
CA GLY A 3 34.16 24.52 -20.81
C GLY A 3 32.63 24.60 -20.96
N PRO A 4 32.07 25.24 -22.01
CA PRO A 4 30.62 25.28 -22.20
C PRO A 4 29.95 23.90 -22.31
N LEU A 5 30.63 22.90 -22.87
CA LEU A 5 30.11 21.53 -22.94
C LEU A 5 30.21 20.81 -21.60
N GLU A 6 31.27 21.05 -20.82
CA GLU A 6 31.39 20.48 -19.48
C GLU A 6 30.29 21.02 -18.55
N ASP A 7 30.03 22.33 -18.58
CA ASP A 7 28.95 22.96 -17.85
C ASP A 7 27.58 22.38 -18.24
N PHE A 8 27.35 22.16 -19.53
CA PHE A 8 26.14 21.53 -20.03
C PHE A 8 25.99 20.07 -19.55
N LEU A 9 27.06 19.26 -19.64
CA LEU A 9 27.03 17.86 -19.21
C LEU A 9 26.84 17.70 -17.71
N ASN A 10 27.34 18.65 -16.91
CA ASN A 10 27.16 18.64 -15.45
C ASN A 10 25.69 18.67 -15.03
N VAL A 11 24.79 19.25 -15.83
CA VAL A 11 23.33 19.23 -15.59
C VAL A 11 22.79 17.79 -15.50
N PHE A 12 23.38 16.86 -16.24
CA PHE A 12 22.94 15.46 -16.28
C PHE A 12 23.69 14.56 -15.31
N SER A 13 24.70 15.08 -14.61
CA SER A 13 25.52 14.28 -13.66
C SER A 13 24.67 13.73 -12.52
N GLU A 14 23.72 14.51 -12.00
CA GLU A 14 22.78 14.08 -10.96
C GLU A 14 21.83 12.97 -11.45
N LEU A 15 21.66 12.82 -12.77
CA LEU A 15 20.80 11.83 -13.40
C LEU A 15 21.57 10.60 -13.91
N GLU A 16 22.88 10.51 -13.63
CA GLU A 16 23.74 9.43 -14.12
C GLU A 16 23.20 8.04 -13.76
N PHE A 17 22.64 7.90 -12.56
CA PHE A 17 22.05 6.64 -12.10
C PHE A 17 20.79 6.23 -12.90
N LEU A 18 20.04 7.19 -13.45
CA LEU A 18 18.95 6.94 -14.39
C LEU A 18 19.50 6.60 -15.78
N ILE A 19 20.51 7.34 -16.25
CA ILE A 19 21.14 7.15 -17.57
C ILE A 19 21.76 5.75 -17.69
N SER A 20 22.54 5.36 -16.68
CA SER A 20 23.22 4.06 -16.56
C SER A 20 22.29 2.88 -16.27
N ASN A 21 20.98 3.13 -16.12
CA ASN A 21 19.97 2.13 -15.75
C ASN A 21 20.16 1.53 -14.34
N LYS A 22 21.05 2.10 -13.52
CA LYS A 22 21.28 1.68 -12.14
C LYS A 22 20.01 1.82 -11.28
N ALA A 23 19.24 2.88 -11.47
CA ALA A 23 17.98 3.12 -10.75
C ALA A 23 17.01 1.93 -10.83
N LYS A 24 16.93 1.31 -12.01
CA LYS A 24 16.08 0.13 -12.25
C LYS A 24 16.59 -1.09 -11.47
N VAL A 25 17.88 -1.36 -11.52
CA VAL A 25 18.51 -2.48 -10.78
C VAL A 25 18.32 -2.29 -9.27
N ASP A 26 18.54 -1.07 -8.78
CA ASP A 26 18.35 -0.73 -7.37
C ASP A 26 16.88 -0.85 -6.96
N LEU A 27 15.93 -0.51 -7.84
CA LEU A 27 14.50 -0.72 -7.61
C LEU A 27 14.16 -2.22 -7.53
N GLU A 28 14.60 -3.03 -8.49
CA GLU A 28 14.34 -4.47 -8.51
C GLU A 28 14.89 -5.16 -7.25
N SER A 29 16.09 -4.77 -6.79
CA SER A 29 16.66 -5.26 -5.53
C SER A 29 15.89 -4.80 -4.29
N PHE A 30 15.29 -3.61 -4.35
CA PHE A 30 14.51 -3.04 -3.26
C PHE A 30 13.15 -3.75 -3.15
N ILE A 31 12.36 -3.80 -4.23
CA ILE A 31 11.04 -4.48 -4.21
C ILE A 31 11.15 -6.00 -4.00
N GLY A 32 12.31 -6.60 -4.23
CA GLY A 32 12.58 -8.00 -3.88
C GLY A 32 12.62 -8.27 -2.36
N GLN A 33 12.59 -7.23 -1.53
CA GLN A 33 12.55 -7.29 -0.07
C GLN A 33 11.21 -6.75 0.45
N SER A 34 10.83 -7.14 1.67
CA SER A 34 9.63 -6.62 2.31
C SER A 34 9.91 -5.26 2.95
N HIS A 35 9.10 -4.26 2.61
CA HIS A 35 9.25 -2.89 3.09
C HIS A 35 7.97 -2.38 3.76
N PRO A 36 8.08 -1.54 4.81
CA PRO A 36 6.95 -0.80 5.33
C PRO A 36 6.36 0.13 4.25
N PHE A 37 5.05 0.33 4.32
CA PHE A 37 4.34 1.20 3.37
C PHE A 37 4.92 2.63 3.32
N ASP A 38 5.28 3.20 4.47
CA ASP A 38 5.83 4.56 4.54
C ASP A 38 7.18 4.68 3.80
N GLU A 39 8.02 3.63 3.82
CA GLU A 39 9.29 3.60 3.10
C GLU A 39 9.08 3.56 1.58
N LEU A 40 8.08 2.78 1.13
CA LEU A 40 7.66 2.77 -0.27
C LEU A 40 7.19 4.17 -0.70
N VAL A 41 6.43 4.86 0.15
CA VAL A 41 5.91 6.21 -0.13
C VAL A 41 7.02 7.25 -0.21
N GLU A 42 8.00 7.20 0.69
CA GLU A 42 9.18 8.07 0.64
C GLU A 42 9.94 7.89 -0.68
N LYS A 43 10.17 6.63 -1.09
CA LYS A 43 10.85 6.33 -2.35
C LYS A 43 10.04 6.76 -3.56
N PHE A 44 8.73 6.57 -3.54
CA PHE A 44 7.82 7.06 -4.59
C PHE A 44 7.90 8.58 -4.73
N ASN A 45 7.79 9.31 -3.61
CA ASN A 45 7.84 10.78 -3.60
C ASN A 45 9.18 11.31 -4.16
N TYR A 46 10.29 10.64 -3.83
CA TYR A 46 11.59 10.96 -4.41
C TYR A 46 11.57 10.87 -5.94
N TYR A 47 11.11 9.75 -6.51
CA TYR A 47 11.06 9.57 -7.97
C TYR A 47 10.01 10.45 -8.65
N GLN A 48 8.89 10.73 -7.99
CA GLN A 48 7.89 11.65 -8.51
C GLN A 48 8.42 13.09 -8.57
N ASN A 49 9.13 13.55 -7.55
CA ASN A 49 9.82 14.85 -7.58
C ASN A 49 10.90 14.89 -8.66
N LEU A 50 11.65 13.80 -8.82
CA LEU A 50 12.66 13.70 -9.88
C LEU A 50 12.03 13.72 -11.29
N ALA A 51 10.89 13.06 -11.48
CA ALA A 51 10.15 13.09 -12.74
C ALA A 51 9.71 14.51 -13.10
N ASN A 52 9.25 15.28 -12.11
CA ASN A 52 8.91 16.69 -12.28
C ASN A 52 10.14 17.54 -12.59
N HIS A 53 11.26 17.32 -11.89
CA HIS A 53 12.51 18.02 -12.15
C HIS A 53 12.99 17.83 -13.59
N VAL A 54 13.01 16.58 -14.08
CA VAL A 54 13.41 16.25 -15.46
C VAL A 54 12.50 16.92 -16.49
N MET A 55 11.21 17.03 -16.21
CA MET A 55 10.24 17.61 -17.15
C MET A 55 10.17 19.14 -17.13
N CYS A 56 10.31 19.75 -15.97
CA CYS A 56 10.01 21.18 -15.77
C CYS A 56 11.25 22.06 -15.63
N ASP A 57 12.32 21.54 -15.02
CA ASP A 57 13.44 22.38 -14.61
C ASP A 57 14.61 22.33 -15.61
N ILE A 58 14.72 21.24 -16.38
CA ILE A 58 15.80 21.05 -17.36
C ILE A 58 15.37 21.58 -18.74
N SER A 59 16.20 22.42 -19.33
CA SER A 59 15.93 23.02 -20.64
C SER A 59 15.98 21.98 -21.76
N ARG A 60 14.91 21.92 -22.58
CA ARG A 60 14.83 21.02 -23.75
C ARG A 60 15.83 21.37 -24.86
N SER A 61 16.23 22.62 -24.96
CA SER A 61 17.25 23.11 -25.90
C SER A 61 18.21 24.03 -25.16
N SER A 62 19.49 23.97 -25.49
CA SER A 62 20.51 24.80 -24.85
C SER A 62 21.60 25.18 -25.85
N THR A 63 21.99 26.45 -25.84
CA THR A 63 23.11 26.94 -26.63
C THR A 63 24.43 26.60 -25.92
N VAL A 64 25.26 25.80 -26.58
CA VAL A 64 26.57 25.34 -26.08
C VAL A 64 27.66 25.89 -27.02
N GLY A 65 28.22 27.05 -26.66
CA GLY A 65 29.17 27.77 -27.50
C GLY A 65 28.55 28.24 -28.81
N MET A 66 28.92 27.63 -29.93
CA MET A 66 28.38 27.94 -31.27
C MET A 66 27.28 26.97 -31.73
N PHE A 67 26.90 26.00 -30.90
CA PHE A 67 25.95 24.96 -31.23
C PHE A 67 24.67 25.11 -30.41
N GLU A 68 23.55 24.65 -30.97
CA GLU A 68 22.31 24.44 -30.24
C GLU A 68 22.17 22.94 -30.01
N VAL A 69 22.03 22.52 -28.74
CA VAL A 69 21.89 21.12 -28.35
C VAL A 69 20.44 20.87 -27.95
N ASN A 70 19.78 19.98 -28.69
CA ASN A 70 18.44 19.51 -28.34
C ASN A 70 18.53 18.28 -27.42
N SER A 71 18.00 18.43 -26.21
CA SER A 71 17.97 17.42 -25.15
C SER A 71 16.60 16.76 -24.99
N GLU A 72 15.61 17.10 -25.80
CA GLU A 72 14.23 16.59 -25.72
C GLU A 72 14.18 15.06 -25.62
N ARG A 73 14.83 14.36 -26.55
CA ARG A 73 14.78 12.89 -26.59
C ARG A 73 15.34 12.24 -25.32
N ILE A 74 16.42 12.78 -24.75
CA ILE A 74 16.99 12.23 -23.51
C ILE A 74 16.10 12.56 -22.31
N LEU A 75 15.55 13.77 -22.24
CA LEU A 75 14.64 14.16 -21.15
C LEU A 75 13.35 13.34 -21.16
N ASP A 76 12.76 13.10 -22.33
CA ASP A 76 11.58 12.24 -22.46
C ASP A 76 11.92 10.81 -22.00
N THR A 77 13.06 10.26 -22.42
CA THR A 77 13.52 8.93 -21.99
C THR A 77 13.75 8.85 -20.47
N LEU A 78 14.33 9.90 -19.87
CA LEU A 78 14.59 9.94 -18.43
C LEU A 78 13.29 10.06 -17.63
N HIS A 79 12.34 10.86 -18.13
CA HIS A 79 11.03 10.97 -17.53
C HIS A 79 10.25 9.66 -17.59
N GLU A 80 10.20 8.99 -18.75
CA GLU A 80 9.58 7.67 -18.89
C GLU A 80 10.19 6.66 -17.91
N ARG A 81 11.52 6.69 -17.72
CA ARG A 81 12.19 5.84 -16.72
C ARG A 81 11.75 6.16 -15.29
N THR A 82 11.65 7.44 -14.92
CA THR A 82 11.17 7.82 -13.59
C THR A 82 9.70 7.46 -13.36
N GLN A 83 8.85 7.64 -14.37
CA GLN A 83 7.44 7.24 -14.32
C GLN A 83 7.30 5.74 -14.16
N TRP A 84 8.05 4.94 -14.93
CA TRP A 84 8.05 3.49 -14.80
C TRP A 84 8.42 3.05 -13.37
N ILE A 85 9.41 3.70 -12.74
CA ILE A 85 9.77 3.41 -11.34
C ILE A 85 8.59 3.72 -10.40
N CYS A 86 7.92 4.86 -10.59
CA CYS A 86 6.74 5.22 -9.81
C CYS A 86 5.60 4.20 -9.97
N ASP A 87 5.33 3.77 -11.20
CA ASP A 87 4.28 2.79 -11.50
C ASP A 87 4.56 1.45 -10.79
N VAL A 88 5.81 0.96 -10.87
CA VAL A 88 6.22 -0.27 -10.18
C VAL A 88 6.07 -0.15 -8.65
N LEU A 89 6.39 1.01 -8.06
CA LEU A 89 6.21 1.22 -6.62
C LEU A 89 4.73 1.23 -6.24
N VAL A 90 3.88 1.88 -7.03
CA VAL A 90 2.43 1.94 -6.81
C VAL A 90 1.81 0.55 -6.95
N ASP A 91 2.22 -0.24 -7.94
CA ASP A 91 1.77 -1.61 -8.13
C ASP A 91 2.14 -2.49 -6.91
N GLN A 92 3.38 -2.39 -6.42
CA GLN A 92 3.83 -3.11 -5.22
C GLN A 92 3.00 -2.70 -3.99
N MET A 93 2.80 -1.40 -3.77
CA MET A 93 1.98 -0.90 -2.67
C MET A 93 0.54 -1.40 -2.73
N LEU A 94 -0.03 -1.48 -3.94
CA LEU A 94 -1.39 -1.99 -4.16
C LEU A 94 -1.47 -3.48 -3.84
N GLU A 95 -0.48 -4.27 -4.26
CA GLU A 95 -0.42 -5.70 -3.94
C GLU A 95 -0.36 -5.91 -2.42
N ASP A 96 0.54 -5.21 -1.73
CA ASP A 96 0.69 -5.28 -0.27
C ASP A 96 -0.59 -4.82 0.47
N HIS A 97 -1.27 -3.80 -0.06
CA HIS A 97 -2.56 -3.33 0.46
C HIS A 97 -3.63 -4.42 0.35
N LEU A 98 -3.76 -5.04 -0.82
CA LEU A 98 -4.75 -6.08 -1.06
C LEU A 98 -4.48 -7.32 -0.22
N GLU A 99 -3.22 -7.72 -0.06
CA GLU A 99 -2.87 -8.88 0.76
C GLU A 99 -3.18 -8.63 2.24
N ALA A 100 -2.84 -7.44 2.76
CA ALA A 100 -3.21 -7.08 4.12
C ALA A 100 -4.74 -7.00 4.32
N ASN A 101 -5.50 -6.53 3.33
CA ASN A 101 -6.95 -6.53 3.37
C ASN A 101 -7.52 -7.95 3.43
N LYS A 102 -6.97 -8.88 2.64
CA LYS A 102 -7.37 -10.30 2.74
C LYS A 102 -7.06 -10.86 4.13
N ALA A 103 -5.88 -10.58 4.67
CA ALA A 103 -5.46 -11.08 5.98
C ALA A 103 -6.41 -10.65 7.11
N ILE A 104 -6.77 -9.36 7.19
CA ILE A 104 -7.73 -8.89 8.20
C ILE A 104 -9.13 -9.47 7.96
N CYS A 105 -9.58 -9.61 6.71
CA CYS A 105 -10.86 -10.26 6.39
C CYS A 105 -10.90 -11.72 6.83
N VAL A 106 -9.79 -12.48 6.71
CA VAL A 106 -9.70 -13.85 7.22
C VAL A 106 -9.87 -13.87 8.74
N ARG A 107 -9.19 -12.98 9.47
CA ARG A 107 -9.31 -12.89 10.93
C ARG A 107 -10.72 -12.52 11.38
N TYR A 108 -11.40 -11.63 10.66
CA TYR A 108 -12.81 -11.33 10.91
C TYR A 108 -13.71 -12.56 10.68
N LYS A 109 -13.47 -13.32 9.61
CA LYS A 109 -14.22 -14.57 9.32
C LYS A 109 -14.02 -15.60 10.41
N GLU A 110 -12.79 -15.81 10.86
CA GLU A 110 -12.47 -16.72 11.96
C GLU A 110 -13.16 -16.28 13.26
N MET A 111 -13.07 -15.00 13.61
CA MET A 111 -13.75 -14.44 14.77
C MET A 111 -15.26 -14.66 14.69
N SER A 112 -15.87 -14.36 13.54
CA SER A 112 -17.30 -14.55 13.32
C SER A 112 -17.70 -16.03 13.43
N HIS A 113 -16.91 -16.94 12.86
CA HIS A 113 -17.19 -18.37 12.91
C HIS A 113 -17.17 -18.90 14.34
N THR A 114 -16.15 -18.55 15.12
CA THR A 114 -16.06 -18.95 16.53
C THR A 114 -17.15 -18.30 17.37
N ALA A 115 -17.41 -16.99 17.19
CA ALA A 115 -18.43 -16.26 17.95
C ALA A 115 -19.84 -16.82 17.73
N LEU A 116 -20.16 -17.32 16.54
CA LEU A 116 -21.49 -17.83 16.21
C LEU A 116 -21.62 -19.35 16.40
N THR A 117 -20.65 -20.00 17.04
CA THR A 117 -20.75 -21.42 17.38
C THR A 117 -21.75 -21.63 18.53
N ILE A 118 -22.61 -22.63 18.42
CA ILE A 118 -23.53 -23.04 19.49
C ILE A 118 -22.81 -24.08 20.37
N PRO A 119 -22.43 -23.76 21.62
CA PRO A 119 -21.69 -24.69 22.46
C PRO A 119 -22.58 -25.86 22.89
N THR A 120 -22.10 -27.10 22.78
CA THR A 120 -22.91 -28.29 23.06
C THR A 120 -22.82 -28.79 24.50
N ASN A 121 -21.80 -28.35 25.25
CA ASN A 121 -21.52 -28.76 26.61
C ASN A 121 -20.87 -27.61 27.41
N THR A 122 -20.76 -27.78 28.73
CA THR A 122 -20.19 -26.76 29.64
C THR A 122 -18.76 -26.37 29.27
N ASN A 123 -17.93 -27.31 28.80
CA ASN A 123 -16.54 -26.99 28.43
C ASN A 123 -16.49 -26.08 27.21
N GLU A 124 -17.28 -26.37 26.17
CA GLU A 124 -17.41 -25.51 24.98
C GLU A 124 -18.01 -24.15 25.33
N TYR A 125 -18.98 -24.10 26.24
CA TYR A 125 -19.57 -22.84 26.72
C TYR A 125 -18.51 -21.94 27.38
N MET A 126 -17.72 -22.51 28.31
CA MET A 126 -16.66 -21.77 29.00
C MET A 126 -15.56 -21.31 28.03
N ALA A 127 -15.21 -22.14 27.04
CA ALA A 127 -14.24 -21.78 26.01
C ALA A 127 -14.73 -20.61 25.14
N LEU A 128 -15.99 -20.65 24.71
CA LEU A 128 -16.62 -19.56 23.95
C LEU A 128 -16.72 -18.28 24.78
N GLU A 129 -17.08 -18.37 26.08
CA GLU A 129 -17.12 -17.21 26.97
C GLU A 129 -15.73 -16.55 27.11
N ALA A 130 -14.68 -17.34 27.29
CA ALA A 130 -13.31 -16.86 27.35
C ALA A 130 -12.86 -16.23 26.03
N PHE A 131 -13.20 -16.85 24.90
CA PHE A 131 -12.93 -16.28 23.57
C PHE A 131 -13.60 -14.93 23.38
N MET A 132 -14.88 -14.79 23.75
CA MET A 132 -15.61 -13.52 23.60
C MET A 132 -15.08 -12.41 24.51
N LYS A 133 -14.56 -12.75 25.69
CA LYS A 133 -13.80 -11.81 26.53
C LYS A 133 -12.54 -11.33 25.80
N LYS A 134 -11.77 -12.24 25.19
CA LYS A 134 -10.59 -11.88 24.38
C LYS A 134 -10.95 -11.00 23.18
N VAL A 135 -12.03 -11.30 22.47
CA VAL A 135 -12.51 -10.49 21.36
C VAL A 135 -12.75 -9.05 21.82
N LYS A 136 -13.54 -8.87 22.88
CA LYS A 136 -13.93 -7.54 23.40
C LYS A 136 -12.76 -6.74 23.96
N HIS A 137 -11.78 -7.38 24.59
CA HIS A 137 -10.69 -6.68 25.28
C HIS A 137 -9.41 -6.51 24.45
N GLU A 138 -9.19 -7.34 23.43
CA GLU A 138 -7.94 -7.35 22.67
C GLU A 138 -8.19 -7.24 21.17
N MET A 139 -8.88 -8.22 20.57
CA MET A 139 -8.91 -8.37 19.11
C MET A 139 -9.58 -7.20 18.39
N LEU A 140 -10.65 -6.63 18.95
CA LEU A 140 -11.34 -5.49 18.32
C LEU A 140 -10.45 -4.25 18.23
N ALA A 141 -9.59 -4.01 19.24
CA ALA A 141 -8.66 -2.90 19.21
C ALA A 141 -7.58 -3.10 18.12
N GLU A 142 -7.07 -4.33 17.97
CA GLU A 142 -6.14 -4.69 16.91
C GLU A 142 -6.77 -4.52 15.52
N PHE A 143 -7.98 -5.03 15.32
CA PHE A 143 -8.70 -4.90 14.06
C PHE A 143 -8.95 -3.44 13.69
N ASN A 144 -9.32 -2.59 14.65
CA ASN A 144 -9.49 -1.15 14.41
C ASN A 144 -8.18 -0.46 14.00
N LYS A 145 -7.05 -0.86 14.62
CA LYS A 145 -5.73 -0.35 14.23
C LYS A 145 -5.37 -0.75 12.81
N GLU A 146 -5.61 -2.01 12.42
CA GLU A 146 -5.36 -2.48 11.06
C GLU A 146 -6.30 -1.83 10.04
N LEU A 147 -7.56 -1.61 10.39
CA LEU A 147 -8.52 -0.92 9.54
C LEU A 147 -8.13 0.54 9.30
N LEU A 148 -7.56 1.22 10.31
CA LEU A 148 -6.98 2.55 10.14
C LEU A 148 -5.79 2.53 9.18
N GLN A 149 -4.93 1.52 9.25
CA GLN A 149 -3.81 1.36 8.31
C GLN A 149 -4.30 1.01 6.89
N CYS A 150 -5.37 0.22 6.76
CA CYS A 150 -6.06 0.01 5.49
C CYS A 150 -6.53 1.34 4.90
N ASN A 151 -7.23 2.17 5.68
CA ASN A 151 -7.73 3.46 5.23
C ASN A 151 -6.59 4.40 4.79
N LYS A 152 -5.52 4.54 5.59
CA LYS A 152 -4.36 5.36 5.25
C LYS A 152 -3.73 4.96 3.91
N ARG A 153 -3.51 3.66 3.70
CA ARG A 153 -2.97 3.15 2.43
C ARG A 153 -3.92 3.41 1.27
N LEU A 154 -5.22 3.20 1.47
CA LEU A 154 -6.23 3.41 0.45
C LEU A 154 -6.34 4.87 0.01
N VAL A 155 -6.23 5.82 0.94
CA VAL A 155 -6.22 7.27 0.64
C VAL A 155 -5.05 7.61 -0.28
N PHE A 156 -3.84 7.17 0.08
CA PHE A 156 -2.66 7.39 -0.78
C PHE A 156 -2.85 6.73 -2.16
N LEU A 157 -3.22 5.45 -2.19
CA LEU A 157 -3.39 4.72 -3.44
C LEU A 157 -4.50 5.31 -4.32
N SER A 158 -5.52 5.97 -3.76
CA SER A 158 -6.59 6.58 -4.56
C SER A 158 -6.12 7.76 -5.41
N ASP A 159 -5.00 8.39 -5.05
CA ASP A 159 -4.43 9.50 -5.82
C ASP A 159 -3.62 9.00 -7.04
N TYR A 160 -3.20 7.73 -7.03
CA TYR A 160 -2.25 7.19 -8.01
C TYR A 160 -2.73 5.91 -8.72
N CYS A 161 -3.78 5.25 -8.24
CA CYS A 161 -4.34 4.04 -8.84
C CYS A 161 -5.73 4.29 -9.45
N THR A 162 -5.98 3.68 -10.60
CA THR A 162 -7.34 3.47 -11.09
C THR A 162 -7.81 2.07 -10.69
N PHE A 163 -8.76 1.99 -9.76
CA PHE A 163 -9.24 0.69 -9.27
C PHE A 163 -10.25 0.06 -10.22
N ALA A 164 -9.99 -1.18 -10.63
CA ALA A 164 -11.00 -2.01 -11.26
C ALA A 164 -12.15 -2.32 -10.27
N PRO A 165 -13.37 -2.60 -10.75
CA PRO A 165 -14.52 -2.91 -9.88
C PRO A 165 -14.25 -4.07 -8.91
N THR A 166 -13.46 -5.06 -9.32
CA THR A 166 -13.01 -6.18 -8.48
C THR A 166 -12.17 -5.70 -7.30
N THR A 167 -11.22 -4.79 -7.55
CA THR A 167 -10.34 -4.19 -6.54
C THR A 167 -11.14 -3.30 -5.58
N ILE A 168 -12.08 -2.49 -6.08
CA ILE A 168 -12.97 -1.68 -5.23
C ILE A 168 -13.75 -2.55 -4.25
N ARG A 169 -14.26 -3.69 -4.72
CA ARG A 169 -14.96 -4.67 -3.85
C ARG A 169 -14.04 -5.21 -2.77
N LEU A 170 -12.81 -5.60 -3.11
CA LEU A 170 -11.83 -6.12 -2.15
C LEU A 170 -11.44 -5.06 -1.11
N ASN A 171 -11.28 -3.80 -1.51
CA ASN A 171 -10.99 -2.69 -0.60
C ASN A 171 -12.14 -2.41 0.36
N SER A 172 -13.38 -2.71 -0.04
CA SER A 172 -14.56 -2.50 0.79
C SER A 172 -14.77 -3.61 1.83
N GLU A 173 -14.23 -4.81 1.61
CA GLU A 173 -14.52 -6.00 2.43
C GLU A 173 -14.11 -5.83 3.91
N PRO A 174 -12.91 -5.30 4.26
CA PRO A 174 -12.54 -5.08 5.67
C PRO A 174 -13.52 -4.16 6.42
N PHE A 175 -13.98 -3.08 5.75
CA PHE A 175 -14.93 -2.13 6.34
C PHE A 175 -16.31 -2.74 6.51
N GLN A 176 -16.75 -3.58 5.56
CA GLN A 176 -18.00 -4.33 5.69
C GLN A 176 -17.94 -5.33 6.84
N TRP A 177 -16.80 -6.00 7.07
CA TRP A 177 -16.62 -6.85 8.24
C TRP A 177 -16.69 -6.05 9.53
N HIS A 178 -16.01 -4.92 9.59
CA HIS A 178 -16.07 -4.02 10.73
C HIS A 178 -17.51 -3.61 11.07
N GLN A 179 -18.32 -3.27 10.06
CA GLN A 179 -19.75 -2.94 10.26
C GLN A 179 -20.60 -4.09 10.81
N LYS A 180 -20.21 -5.35 10.54
CA LYS A 180 -20.94 -6.54 11.01
C LYS A 180 -20.57 -6.94 12.45
N VAL A 181 -19.47 -6.41 13.00
CA VAL A 181 -18.96 -6.82 14.31
C VAL A 181 -20.04 -6.70 15.38
N GLU A 182 -20.75 -5.58 15.45
CA GLU A 182 -21.78 -5.35 16.48
C GLU A 182 -22.88 -6.42 16.41
N SER A 183 -23.43 -6.68 15.23
CA SER A 183 -24.44 -7.74 15.04
C SER A 183 -23.93 -9.14 15.44
N ILE A 184 -22.65 -9.45 15.19
CA ILE A 184 -22.04 -10.73 15.58
C ILE A 184 -21.95 -10.83 17.10
N LEU A 185 -21.59 -9.74 17.79
CA LEU A 185 -21.52 -9.69 19.25
C LEU A 185 -22.90 -9.84 19.90
N GLU A 186 -23.92 -9.21 19.31
CA GLU A 186 -25.32 -9.32 19.76
C GLU A 186 -25.85 -10.75 19.58
N GLU A 187 -25.63 -11.34 18.41
CA GLU A 187 -26.06 -12.72 18.12
C GLU A 187 -25.36 -13.73 19.04
N ASN A 188 -24.06 -13.58 19.26
CA ASN A 188 -23.35 -14.39 20.26
C ASN A 188 -23.95 -14.24 21.67
N ALA A 189 -24.32 -13.03 22.08
CA ALA A 189 -24.92 -12.81 23.40
C ALA A 189 -26.26 -13.56 23.54
N LEU A 190 -27.07 -13.61 22.47
CA LEU A 190 -28.30 -14.39 22.42
C LEU A 190 -28.02 -15.90 22.51
N ILE A 191 -27.05 -16.41 21.74
CA ILE A 191 -26.63 -17.82 21.78
C ILE A 191 -26.22 -18.21 23.20
N MET A 192 -25.36 -17.41 23.84
CA MET A 192 -24.85 -17.67 25.19
C MET A 192 -25.97 -17.61 26.24
N ALA A 193 -26.90 -16.66 26.12
CA ALA A 193 -28.03 -16.54 27.04
C ALA A 193 -29.02 -17.70 26.92
N GLU A 194 -29.30 -18.17 25.69
CA GLU A 194 -30.19 -19.31 25.49
C GLU A 194 -29.53 -20.60 25.99
N LYS A 195 -28.26 -20.81 25.66
CA LYS A 195 -27.57 -22.04 26.04
C LYS A 195 -27.34 -22.17 27.55
N LEU A 196 -27.20 -21.04 28.26
CA LEU A 196 -27.14 -21.02 29.72
C LEU A 196 -28.43 -21.52 30.38
N LYS A 197 -29.60 -21.38 29.74
CA LYS A 197 -30.88 -21.90 30.28
C LYS A 197 -31.00 -23.42 30.14
N GLU A 198 -30.27 -24.00 29.20
CA GLU A 198 -30.29 -25.44 28.91
C GLU A 198 -29.25 -26.24 29.70
N LEU A 199 -28.25 -25.56 30.28
CA LEU A 199 -27.19 -26.12 31.12
C LEU A 199 -27.59 -26.14 32.61
#